data_AF-A0A9P6EMX7-F1
#
_entry.id   AF-A0A9P6EMX7-F1
#
_cell.length_a   1.000
_cell.length_b   1.000
_cell.length_c   1.000
_cell.angle_alpha   90.00
_cell.angle_beta   90.00
_cell.angle_gamma   90.00
#
_symmetry.space_group_name_H-M   'P 1'
#
loop_
_entity.id
_entity.type
_entity.pdbx_description
1 polymer ?
#
loop_
_entity_poly.entity_id
_entity_poly.type
_entity_poly.pdbx_seq_one_letter_code
_entity_poly.pdbx_strand_id
1 'polypeptide(L)'
;MGQTGLTSVQDFVNSWTSQEKNYIPSSDTFPANSDEVGCFTQVVWKATTKLGCDCTPCSSGFTLGICVYEEPGNFGGQFSDNVQAQVAGSSMIT
;
A
#
# COMPACT_ATOMS: atom_id res chain seq x y z
N MET A 1 -10.46 2.18 4.10
CA MET A 1 -10.53 2.16 5.57
C MET A 1 -10.40 3.59 6.07
N GLY A 2 -11.30 4.09 6.91
CA GLY A 2 -11.18 5.43 7.50
C GLY A 2 -10.23 5.40 8.70
N GLN A 3 -9.32 6.36 8.81
CA GLN A 3 -8.34 6.44 9.90
C GLN A 3 -8.44 7.82 10.58
N THR A 4 -8.25 7.86 11.89
CA THR A 4 -8.18 9.11 12.66
C THR A 4 -6.75 9.65 12.63
N GLY A 5 -6.60 10.97 12.54
CA GLY A 5 -5.30 11.64 12.59
C GLY A 5 -4.49 11.60 11.29
N LEU A 6 -4.96 10.92 10.24
CA LEU A 6 -4.40 11.06 8.89
C LEU A 6 -5.16 12.17 8.15
N THR A 7 -4.41 13.12 7.60
CA THR A 7 -4.98 14.37 7.05
C THR A 7 -4.59 14.61 5.60
N SER A 8 -3.58 13.90 5.10
CA SER A 8 -3.06 14.04 3.75
C SER A 8 -2.91 12.69 3.06
N VAL A 9 -2.85 12.70 1.72
CA VAL A 9 -2.49 11.51 0.94
C VAL A 9 -1.16 10.91 1.41
N GLN A 10 -0.18 11.76 1.76
CA GLN A 10 1.11 11.32 2.28
C GLN A 10 0.95 10.52 3.58
N ASP A 11 0.09 10.96 4.50
CA ASP A 11 -0.16 10.26 5.77
C ASP A 11 -0.73 8.85 5.52
N PHE A 12 -1.66 8.72 4.58
CA PHE A 12 -2.23 7.44 4.19
C PHE A 12 -1.21 6.52 3.50
N VAL A 13 -0.45 7.05 2.55
CA VAL A 13 0.61 6.29 1.88
C VAL A 13 1.66 5.82 2.89
N ASN A 14 2.10 6.68 3.81
CA ASN A 14 3.02 6.32 4.89
C ASN A 14 2.44 5.23 5.80
N SER A 15 1.14 5.31 6.14
CA SER A 15 0.46 4.27 6.93
C SER A 15 0.45 2.93 6.19
N TRP A 16 0.13 2.92 4.90
CA TRP A 16 0.13 1.72 4.07
C TRP A 16 1.52 1.14 3.91
N THR A 17 2.55 1.96 3.61
CA THR A 17 3.92 1.47 3.47
C THR A 17 4.50 0.95 4.78
N SER A 18 4.06 1.45 5.93
CA SER A 18 4.49 0.94 7.25
C SER A 18 4.12 -0.52 7.52
N GLN A 19 3.21 -1.10 6.72
CA GLN A 19 2.85 -2.52 6.76
C GLN A 19 3.99 -3.43 6.28
N GLU A 20 5.01 -2.90 5.61
CA GLU A 20 6.21 -3.63 5.18
C GLU A 20 6.82 -4.48 6.30
N LYS A 21 6.83 -3.97 7.54
CA LYS A 21 7.35 -4.69 8.72
C LYS A 21 6.67 -6.02 9.00
N ASN A 22 5.44 -6.21 8.51
CA ASN A 22 4.64 -7.42 8.65
C ASN A 22 4.66 -8.28 7.37
N TYR A 23 5.31 -7.80 6.30
CA TYR A 23 5.39 -8.51 5.04
C TYR A 23 6.46 -9.59 5.11
N ILE A 24 6.02 -10.84 5.00
CA ILE A 24 6.90 -11.99 4.82
C ILE A 24 6.80 -12.36 3.34
N PRO A 25 7.90 -12.26 2.56
CA PRO A 25 7.91 -12.73 1.19
C PRO A 25 7.51 -14.20 1.15
N SER A 26 6.31 -14.49 0.65
CA SER A 26 5.80 -15.86 0.50
C SER A 26 5.94 -16.31 -0.94
N SER A 27 5.85 -17.62 -1.16
CA SER A 27 5.54 -18.18 -2.48
C SER A 27 4.35 -17.46 -3.11
N ASP A 28 4.24 -17.51 -4.44
CA ASP A 28 3.31 -16.73 -5.27
C ASP A 28 1.82 -16.75 -4.87
N THR A 29 1.40 -17.43 -3.81
CA THR A 29 0.08 -17.31 -3.19
C THR A 29 -0.12 -15.98 -2.47
N PHE A 30 -1.38 -15.60 -2.23
CA PHE A 30 -1.70 -14.46 -1.35
C PHE A 30 -1.04 -14.61 0.03
N PRO A 31 -0.51 -13.52 0.62
CA PRO A 31 -0.05 -13.53 2.00
C PRO A 31 -1.20 -13.95 2.92
N ALA A 32 -0.92 -14.84 3.87
CA ALA A 32 -1.93 -15.28 4.85
C ALA A 32 -2.45 -14.12 5.73
N ASN A 33 -1.66 -13.05 5.86
CA ASN A 33 -2.00 -11.82 6.56
C ASN A 33 -2.37 -10.68 5.59
N SER A 34 -3.07 -10.99 4.49
CA SER A 34 -3.44 -10.01 3.44
C SER A 34 -4.11 -8.75 3.96
N ASP A 35 -4.89 -8.85 5.05
CA ASP A 35 -5.55 -7.69 5.68
C ASP A 35 -4.55 -6.71 6.32
N GLU A 36 -3.37 -7.20 6.69
CA GLU A 36 -2.32 -6.40 7.32
C GLU A 36 -1.30 -5.84 6.32
N VAL A 37 -1.11 -6.49 5.16
CA VAL A 37 -0.04 -6.16 4.20
C VAL A 37 -0.55 -5.76 2.82
N GLY A 38 -1.84 -5.91 2.55
CA GLY A 38 -2.41 -5.73 1.21
C GLY A 38 -2.28 -4.29 0.68
N CYS A 39 -2.29 -3.28 1.57
CA CYS A 39 -2.07 -1.91 1.14
C CYS A 39 -0.60 -1.70 0.75
N PHE A 40 0.35 -2.20 1.54
CA PHE A 40 1.78 -2.15 1.18
C PHE A 40 2.05 -2.81 -0.17
N THR A 41 1.61 -4.06 -0.38
CA THR A 41 1.90 -4.79 -1.61
C THR A 41 1.33 -4.12 -2.85
N GLN A 42 0.18 -3.44 -2.73
CA GLN A 42 -0.36 -2.63 -3.83
C GLN A 42 0.48 -1.36 -4.08
N VAL A 43 0.93 -0.66 -3.04
CA VAL A 43 1.73 0.57 -3.19
C VAL A 43 3.05 0.29 -3.92
N VAL A 44 3.70 -0.84 -3.62
CA VAL A 44 5.00 -1.20 -4.20
C VAL A 44 4.91 -2.11 -5.43
N TRP A 45 3.71 -2.31 -5.97
CA TRP A 45 3.48 -3.25 -7.07
C TRP A 45 4.18 -2.80 -8.35
N LYS A 46 5.25 -3.49 -8.75
CA LYS A 46 6.12 -3.11 -9.88
C LYS A 46 5.36 -2.84 -11.20
N ALA A 47 4.36 -3.65 -11.53
CA ALA A 47 3.61 -3.51 -12.78
C ALA A 47 2.61 -2.34 -12.78
N THR A 48 2.34 -1.75 -11.62
CA THR A 48 1.45 -0.59 -11.49
C THR A 48 2.20 0.68 -11.83
N THR A 49 1.80 1.36 -12.90
CA THR A 49 2.55 2.52 -13.41
C THR A 49 1.82 3.85 -13.25
N LYS A 50 0.50 3.78 -13.02
CA LYS A 50 -0.33 4.97 -12.85
C LYS A 50 -1.31 4.78 -11.71
N LEU A 51 -1.52 5.87 -10.99
CA LEU A 51 -2.48 5.96 -9.92
C LEU A 51 -3.00 7.39 -9.77
N GLY A 52 -4.18 7.51 -9.18
CA GLY A 52 -4.73 8.79 -8.72
C GLY A 52 -5.14 8.65 -7.25
N CYS A 53 -4.83 9.66 -6.44
CA CYS A 53 -5.17 9.66 -5.02
C CYS A 53 -6.01 10.88 -4.65
N ASP A 54 -6.86 10.70 -3.63
CA ASP A 54 -7.61 11.77 -3.01
C ASP A 54 -7.72 11.54 -1.50
N CYS A 55 -7.92 12.62 -0.77
CA CYS A 55 -8.08 12.63 0.68
C CYS A 55 -9.20 13.59 1.06
N THR A 56 -10.31 13.06 1.57
CA THR A 56 -11.50 13.85 1.89
C THR A 56 -11.91 13.65 3.35
N PRO A 57 -12.05 14.73 4.15
CA PRO A 57 -12.63 14.64 5.49
C PRO A 57 -14.13 14.31 5.42
N CYS A 58 -14.57 13.35 6.23
CA CYS A 58 -15.96 12.94 6.33
C CYS A 58 -16.69 13.62 7.50
N SER A 59 -18.00 13.80 7.38
CA SER A 59 -18.85 14.34 8.45
C SER A 59 -18.86 13.48 9.73
N SER A 60 -18.48 12.22 9.63
CA SER A 60 -18.30 11.29 10.76
C SER A 60 -17.06 11.58 11.61
N GLY A 61 -16.21 12.54 11.22
CA GLY A 61 -14.99 12.91 11.94
C GLY A 61 -13.75 12.07 11.57
N PHE A 62 -13.86 11.19 10.58
CA PHE A 62 -12.73 10.46 10.01
C PHE A 62 -12.33 11.07 8.66
N THR A 63 -11.10 10.82 8.23
CA THR A 63 -10.65 11.15 6.87
C THR A 63 -10.69 9.90 6.01
N LEU A 64 -11.19 10.02 4.77
CA LEU A 64 -11.11 9.00 3.75
C LEU A 64 -9.93 9.30 2.82
N GLY A 65 -8.87 8.50 2.92
CA GLY A 65 -7.80 8.45 1.92
C GLY A 65 -8.05 7.32 0.94
N ILE A 66 -7.95 7.62 -0.36
CA ILE A 66 -8.07 6.66 -1.44
C ILE A 66 -6.94 6.85 -2.45
N CYS A 67 -6.40 5.75 -2.95
CA CYS A 67 -5.62 5.74 -4.19
C CYS A 67 -6.21 4.65 -5.09
N VAL A 68 -6.45 5.00 -6.34
CA VAL A 68 -6.93 4.09 -7.39
C VAL A 68 -5.78 3.85 -8.35
N TYR A 69 -5.51 2.59 -8.63
CA TYR A 69 -4.40 2.14 -9.48
C TYR A 69 -4.96 1.68 -10.83
N GLU A 70 -4.39 2.16 -11.94
CA GLU A 70 -4.86 1.80 -13.30
C GLU A 70 -4.59 0.34 -13.60
N GLU A 71 -3.34 -0.10 -13.40
CA GLU A 71 -3.01 -1.52 -13.35
C GLU A 71 -3.10 -1.98 -11.89
N PRO A 72 -4.14 -2.74 -11.49
CA PRO A 72 -4.25 -3.23 -10.13
C PRO A 72 -3.12 -4.22 -9.81
N GLY A 73 -2.78 -4.32 -8.53
CA GLY A 73 -1.83 -5.29 -8.00
C GLY A 73 -2.52 -6.38 -7.20
N ASN A 74 -1.76 -7.01 -6.30
CA ASN A 74 -2.25 -8.04 -5.39
C ASN A 74 -2.87 -9.24 -6.10
N PHE A 75 -2.29 -9.65 -7.24
CA PHE A 75 -2.70 -10.88 -7.92
C PHE A 75 -1.95 -12.08 -7.35
N GLY A 76 -2.71 -13.07 -6.89
CA GLY A 76 -2.19 -14.40 -6.63
C GLY A 76 -1.49 -14.93 -7.88
N GLY A 77 -0.28 -15.43 -7.69
CA GLY A 77 0.64 -15.90 -8.73
C GLY A 77 1.77 -14.93 -9.04
N GLN A 78 1.74 -13.69 -8.54
CA GLN A 78 2.55 -12.59 -9.10
C GLN A 78 3.31 -11.76 -8.06
N PHE A 79 3.31 -12.15 -6.78
CA PHE A 79 3.93 -11.35 -5.72
C PHE A 79 5.46 -11.28 -5.86
N SER A 80 6.13 -12.39 -6.21
CA SER A 80 7.59 -12.44 -6.35
C SER A 80 8.13 -11.52 -7.46
N ASP A 81 7.36 -11.36 -8.54
CA ASP A 81 7.71 -10.48 -9.66
C ASP A 81 7.46 -8.98 -9.36
N ASN A 82 6.53 -8.69 -8.45
CA ASN A 82 6.01 -7.35 -8.24
C ASN A 82 6.38 -6.70 -6.90
N VAL A 83 6.70 -7.46 -5.87
CA VAL A 83 7.07 -6.94 -4.53
C VAL A 83 8.54 -7.27 -4.28
N GLN A 84 9.40 -6.28 -4.52
CA GLN A 84 10.84 -6.46 -4.51
C GLN A 84 11.45 -6.06 -3.15
N ALA A 85 12.60 -6.63 -2.83
CA ALA A 85 13.37 -6.22 -1.66
C ALA A 85 13.81 -4.76 -1.78
N GLN A 86 13.82 -4.04 -0.66
CA GLN A 86 14.33 -2.68 -0.58
C GLN A 86 15.78 -2.60 -1.06
N VAL A 87 16.09 -1.60 -1.88
CA VAL A 87 17.46 -1.32 -2.28
C VAL A 87 18.17 -0.64 -1.11
N ALA A 88 19.29 -1.23 -0.68
CA ALA A 88 20.08 -0.70 0.44
C ALA A 88 20.42 0.79 0.23
N GLY A 89 20.07 1.63 1.21
CA GLY A 89 20.31 3.08 1.18
C GLY A 89 19.15 3.92 0.63
N SER A 90 18.05 3.31 0.20
CA SER A 90 16.82 4.05 -0.14
C SER A 90 16.13 4.47 1.16
N SER A 91 15.97 5.77 1.37
CA SER A 91 15.14 6.27 2.47
C SER A 91 13.67 6.15 2.08
N MET A 92 12.82 5.70 3.01
CA MET A 92 11.37 5.78 2.86
C MET A 92 10.99 7.23 2.50
N ILE A 93 10.03 7.40 1.59
CA ILE A 93 9.54 8.72 1.15
C ILE A 93 9.15 9.52 2.41
N THR A 94 9.91 10.57 2.71
CA THR A 94 9.62 11.55 3.78
C THR A 94 8.68 12.62 3.29
#